data_AF-A0A7C7K571-F1
#
_entry.id   AF-A0A7C7K571-F1
#
_cell.length_a   1.000
_cell.length_b   1.000
_cell.length_c   1.000
_cell.angle_alpha   90.00
_cell.angle_beta   90.00
_cell.angle_gamma   90.00
#
_symmetry.space_group_name_H-M   'P 1'
#
loop_
_entity.id
_entity.type
_entity.pdbx_description
1 polymer ?
#
loop_
_entity_poly.entity_id
_entity_poly.type
_entity_poly.pdbx_seq_one_letter_code
_entity_poly.pdbx_strand_id
1 'polypeptide(L)'
;MRLFALFLFTLVTTNVYAEDVTIRFDRSWGLLVGDQIHATVNLPVDSSQLEEHSLPQVDKRYGPWVQLLKRESEGSVMSLTFQIINVPAHTRDVKTPELELRTQDGQFLTIPAATIELGSFLPNAEGSKHQPRADAVLPAQSHQQLLTNLWIAIAVLLLS
;
A
#
# COMPACT_ATOMS: atom_id res chain seq x y z
N MET A 1 -20.90 -19.64 -45.72
CA MET A 1 -21.73 -19.69 -44.48
C MET A 1 -20.98 -20.22 -43.25
N ARG A 2 -19.93 -21.05 -43.36
CA ARG A 2 -19.19 -21.55 -42.18
C ARG A 2 -18.21 -20.56 -41.53
N LEU A 3 -17.65 -19.61 -42.29
CA LEU A 3 -16.77 -18.56 -41.71
C LEU A 3 -17.54 -17.47 -40.94
N PHE A 4 -18.81 -17.22 -41.27
CA PHE A 4 -19.60 -16.17 -40.61
C PHE A 4 -20.04 -16.58 -39.19
N ALA A 5 -20.19 -17.89 -38.94
CA ALA A 5 -20.50 -18.43 -37.63
C ALA A 5 -19.29 -18.38 -36.66
N LEU A 6 -18.06 -18.41 -37.18
CA LEU A 6 -16.83 -18.33 -36.39
C LEU A 6 -16.51 -16.89 -35.94
N PHE A 7 -16.93 -15.89 -36.71
CA PHE A 7 -16.75 -14.47 -36.35
C PHE A 7 -17.73 -13.98 -35.27
N LEU A 8 -18.90 -14.64 -35.14
CA LEU A 8 -19.91 -14.26 -34.16
C LEU A 8 -19.61 -14.76 -32.73
N PHE A 9 -18.66 -15.68 -32.57
CA PHE A 9 -18.35 -16.31 -31.28
C PHE A 9 -17.15 -15.69 -30.54
N THR A 10 -16.50 -14.66 -31.10
CA THR A 10 -15.19 -14.21 -30.59
C THR A 10 -15.19 -13.02 -29.63
N LEU A 11 -16.29 -12.30 -29.36
CA LEU A 11 -16.14 -10.93 -28.84
C LEU A 11 -17.08 -10.47 -27.71
N VAL A 12 -17.64 -11.38 -26.92
CA VAL A 12 -18.28 -10.98 -25.65
C VAL A 12 -17.64 -11.72 -24.49
N THR A 13 -16.40 -11.34 -24.17
CA THR A 13 -15.86 -11.57 -22.83
C THR A 13 -16.51 -10.52 -21.92
N THR A 14 -17.55 -10.88 -21.20
CA THR A 14 -18.10 -10.03 -20.14
C THR A 14 -17.07 -9.95 -19.02
N ASN A 15 -16.32 -8.85 -18.95
CA ASN A 15 -15.54 -8.53 -17.76
C ASN A 15 -16.55 -8.15 -16.68
N VAL A 16 -16.62 -8.93 -15.62
CA VAL A 16 -17.40 -8.60 -14.44
C VAL A 16 -16.48 -7.82 -13.51
N TYR A 17 -16.94 -6.70 -12.98
CA TYR A 17 -16.17 -5.88 -12.04
C TYR A 17 -16.70 -6.11 -10.63
N ALA A 18 -15.84 -5.94 -9.62
CA ALA A 18 -16.31 -5.77 -8.25
C ALA A 18 -17.30 -4.59 -8.19
N GLU A 19 -18.43 -4.76 -7.49
CA GLU A 19 -19.54 -3.80 -7.52
C GLU A 19 -19.17 -2.49 -6.83
N ASP A 20 -18.41 -2.58 -5.74
CA ASP A 20 -17.88 -1.42 -5.02
C ASP A 20 -16.56 -1.80 -4.33
N VAL A 21 -15.62 -0.86 -4.30
CA VAL A 21 -14.34 -0.99 -3.60
C VAL A 21 -14.17 0.21 -2.69
N THR A 22 -14.38 -0.01 -1.40
CA THR A 22 -14.14 1.00 -0.37
C THR A 22 -12.73 0.83 0.15
N ILE A 23 -11.90 1.87 0.02
CA ILE A 23 -10.54 1.88 0.57
C ILE A 23 -10.48 2.85 1.74
N ARG A 24 -9.97 2.37 2.86
CA ARG A 24 -9.75 3.15 4.07
C ARG A 24 -8.26 3.22 4.37
N PHE A 25 -7.84 4.43 4.74
CA PHE A 25 -6.48 4.72 5.16
C PHE A 25 -6.49 5.10 6.63
N ASP A 26 -5.44 4.71 7.34
CA ASP A 26 -5.27 5.12 8.74
C ASP A 26 -5.00 6.63 8.88
N ARG A 27 -4.51 7.28 7.81
CA ARG A 27 -4.20 8.72 7.79
C ARG A 27 -4.39 9.33 6.39
N SER A 28 -4.65 10.64 6.35
CA SER A 28 -4.97 11.40 5.12
C SER A 28 -3.80 12.19 4.53
N TRP A 29 -2.59 12.10 5.10
CA TRP A 29 -1.42 12.85 4.65
C TRP A 29 -0.21 11.92 4.51
N GLY A 30 0.21 11.66 3.27
CA GLY A 30 1.45 10.95 2.90
C GLY A 30 1.73 9.67 3.67
N LEU A 31 1.35 8.52 3.11
CA LEU A 31 1.58 7.24 3.78
C LEU A 31 3.07 6.90 3.83
N LEU A 32 3.55 6.42 4.98
CA LEU A 32 4.94 6.07 5.28
C LEU A 32 5.19 4.57 5.15
N VAL A 33 6.46 4.17 5.10
CA VAL A 33 6.84 2.75 5.20
C VAL A 33 6.31 2.18 6.53
N GLY A 34 5.61 1.07 6.44
CA GLY A 34 4.96 0.40 7.57
C GLY A 34 3.46 0.67 7.67
N ASP A 35 2.95 1.76 7.07
CA ASP A 35 1.52 2.08 7.09
C ASP A 35 0.69 1.01 6.35
N GLN A 36 -0.53 0.79 6.85
CA GLN A 36 -1.46 -0.17 6.31
C GLN A 36 -2.58 0.51 5.51
N ILE A 37 -2.99 -0.17 4.44
CA ILE A 37 -4.11 0.20 3.59
C ILE A 37 -5.12 -0.94 3.70
N HIS A 38 -6.33 -0.61 4.17
CA HIS A 38 -7.42 -1.55 4.28
C HIS A 38 -8.39 -1.34 3.12
N ALA A 39 -8.42 -2.29 2.20
CA ALA A 39 -9.37 -2.30 1.10
C ALA A 39 -10.47 -3.32 1.38
N THR A 40 -11.71 -2.86 1.33
CA THR A 40 -12.93 -3.67 1.42
C THR A 40 -13.54 -3.73 0.03
N VAL A 41 -13.65 -4.93 -0.50
CA VAL A 41 -14.13 -5.21 -1.86
C VAL A 41 -15.46 -5.93 -1.73
N ASN A 42 -16.51 -5.33 -2.29
CA ASN A 42 -17.82 -5.97 -2.44
C ASN A 42 -17.81 -6.79 -3.73
N LEU A 43 -17.82 -8.10 -3.56
CA LEU A 43 -17.84 -9.07 -4.65
C LEU A 43 -19.28 -9.25 -5.15
N PRO A 44 -19.50 -9.38 -6.47
CA PRO A 44 -20.82 -9.67 -7.03
C PRO A 44 -21.26 -11.12 -6.79
N VAL A 45 -20.35 -11.96 -6.27
CA VAL A 45 -20.56 -13.38 -5.94
C VAL A 45 -20.02 -13.67 -4.55
N ASP A 46 -20.44 -14.79 -3.97
CA ASP A 46 -19.87 -15.25 -2.71
C ASP A 46 -18.39 -15.66 -2.90
N SER A 47 -17.54 -15.32 -1.92
CA SER A 47 -16.10 -15.62 -1.96
C SER A 47 -15.79 -17.12 -2.04
N SER A 48 -16.70 -17.99 -1.58
CA SER A 48 -16.61 -19.45 -1.75
C SER A 48 -16.71 -19.91 -3.21
N GLN A 49 -17.23 -19.05 -4.11
CA GLN A 49 -17.36 -19.32 -5.55
C GLN A 49 -16.12 -18.84 -6.33
N LEU A 50 -15.09 -18.33 -5.66
CA LEU A 50 -13.83 -17.95 -6.30
C LEU A 50 -12.88 -19.16 -6.42
N GLU A 51 -12.11 -19.21 -7.49
CA GLU A 51 -11.05 -20.19 -7.68
C GLU A 51 -9.86 -19.85 -6.76
N GLU A 52 -9.45 -20.79 -5.92
CA GLU A 52 -8.40 -20.58 -4.91
C GLU A 52 -7.07 -20.09 -5.51
N HIS A 53 -6.69 -20.62 -6.67
CA HIS A 53 -5.44 -20.25 -7.35
C HIS A 53 -5.50 -18.86 -8.01
N SER A 54 -6.68 -18.27 -8.15
CA SER A 54 -6.85 -16.90 -8.66
C SER A 54 -6.73 -15.86 -7.55
N LEU A 55 -6.79 -16.29 -6.29
CA LEU A 55 -6.82 -15.37 -5.16
C LEU A 55 -5.47 -14.66 -4.99
N PRO A 56 -5.48 -13.38 -4.54
CA PRO A 56 -4.25 -12.62 -4.33
C PRO A 56 -3.36 -13.33 -3.30
N GLN A 57 -2.11 -13.59 -3.67
CA GLN A 57 -1.16 -14.29 -2.82
C GLN A 57 -0.74 -13.42 -1.63
N VAL A 58 -0.85 -13.96 -0.42
CA VAL A 58 -0.37 -13.33 0.81
C VAL A 58 1.16 -13.26 0.80
N ASP A 59 1.72 -12.22 1.40
CA ASP A 59 3.14 -11.84 1.40
C ASP A 59 3.72 -11.49 0.03
N LYS A 60 2.88 -11.41 -1.01
CA LYS A 60 3.31 -10.99 -2.34
C LYS A 60 3.53 -9.48 -2.40
N ARG A 61 4.69 -9.10 -2.94
CA ARG A 61 5.01 -7.72 -3.30
C ARG A 61 4.35 -7.35 -4.64
N TYR A 62 3.69 -6.20 -4.66
CA TYR A 62 3.09 -5.61 -5.86
C TYR A 62 3.84 -4.32 -6.21
N GLY A 63 4.66 -4.42 -7.26
CA GLY A 63 5.49 -3.31 -7.69
C GLY A 63 6.47 -2.84 -6.60
N PRO A 64 6.86 -1.55 -6.61
CA PRO A 64 7.86 -1.06 -5.67
C PRO A 64 7.30 -0.78 -4.28
N TRP A 65 6.00 -0.57 -4.14
CA TRP A 65 5.43 0.24 -3.06
C TRP A 65 4.68 -0.54 -1.99
N VAL A 66 3.93 -1.58 -2.39
CA VAL A 66 3.01 -2.27 -1.49
C VAL A 66 3.21 -3.78 -1.48
N GLN A 67 2.93 -4.40 -0.34
CA GLN A 67 2.89 -5.84 -0.14
C GLN A 67 1.54 -6.23 0.46
N LEU A 68 0.94 -7.31 -0.02
CA LEU A 68 -0.29 -7.83 0.58
C LEU A 68 0.07 -8.63 1.83
N LEU A 69 -0.32 -8.15 3.02
CA LEU A 69 -0.05 -8.84 4.29
C LEU A 69 -1.17 -9.80 4.68
N LYS A 70 -2.41 -9.45 4.36
CA LYS A 70 -3.57 -10.23 4.80
C LYS A 70 -4.68 -10.19 3.77
N ARG A 71 -5.28 -11.34 3.55
CA ARG A 71 -6.49 -11.54 2.75
C ARG A 71 -7.50 -12.29 3.61
N GLU A 72 -8.65 -11.69 3.83
CA GLU A 72 -9.80 -12.30 4.50
C GLU A 72 -11.01 -12.22 3.58
N SER A 73 -11.89 -13.20 3.65
CA SER A 73 -13.11 -13.21 2.84
C SER A 73 -14.23 -13.82 3.66
N GLU A 74 -15.38 -13.14 3.66
CA GLU A 74 -16.58 -13.54 4.37
C GLU A 74 -17.79 -13.19 3.51
N GLY A 75 -18.55 -14.21 3.11
CA GLY A 75 -19.67 -14.04 2.18
C GLY A 75 -19.22 -13.37 0.89
N SER A 76 -19.90 -12.29 0.50
CA SER A 76 -19.58 -11.46 -0.67
C SER A 76 -18.59 -10.33 -0.38
N VAL A 77 -17.90 -10.33 0.76
CA VAL A 77 -16.94 -9.27 1.12
C VAL A 77 -15.53 -9.85 1.19
N MET A 78 -14.59 -9.20 0.50
CA MET A 78 -13.16 -9.49 0.60
C MET A 78 -12.42 -8.31 1.23
N SER A 79 -11.68 -8.58 2.30
CA SER A 79 -10.84 -7.61 3.00
C SER A 79 -9.37 -7.86 2.67
N LEU A 80 -8.71 -6.85 2.12
CA LEU A 80 -7.30 -6.87 1.76
C LEU A 80 -6.55 -5.85 2.63
N THR A 81 -5.50 -6.31 3.32
CA THR A 81 -4.60 -5.43 4.07
C THR A 81 -3.26 -5.39 3.37
N PHE A 82 -2.94 -4.23 2.81
CA PHE A 82 -1.64 -3.97 2.21
C PHE A 82 -0.76 -3.20 3.19
N GLN A 83 0.54 -3.47 3.18
CA GLN A 83 1.53 -2.64 3.84
C GLN A 83 2.37 -1.90 2.81
N ILE A 84 2.64 -0.64 3.10
CA ILE A 84 3.60 0.14 2.33
C ILE A 84 5.00 -0.28 2.74
N ILE A 85 5.75 -0.79 1.78
CA ILE A 85 7.12 -1.29 1.94
C ILE A 85 8.16 -0.31 1.41
N ASN A 86 7.73 0.71 0.66
CA ASN A 86 8.60 1.76 0.15
C ASN A 86 7.81 3.04 -0.10
N VAL A 87 8.49 4.19 -0.03
CA VAL A 87 7.92 5.50 -0.35
C VAL A 87 8.79 6.23 -1.38
N PRO A 88 8.18 7.02 -2.27
CA PRO A 88 8.94 7.81 -3.24
C PRO A 88 9.64 9.00 -2.56
N ALA A 89 10.78 9.43 -3.12
CA ALA A 89 11.54 10.57 -2.62
C ALA A 89 10.73 11.89 -2.66
N HIS A 90 9.81 12.00 -3.61
CA HIS A 90 8.86 13.09 -3.71
C HIS A 90 7.46 12.52 -3.70
N THR A 91 6.56 13.24 -3.05
CA THR A 91 5.15 12.89 -2.98
C THR A 91 4.54 12.81 -4.36
N ARG A 92 3.86 11.69 -4.60
CA ARG A 92 3.15 11.45 -5.86
C ARG A 92 2.01 10.47 -5.67
N ASP A 93 1.10 10.56 -6.61
CA ASP A 93 0.06 9.57 -6.82
C ASP A 93 0.68 8.25 -7.29
N VAL A 94 0.28 7.19 -6.59
CA VAL A 94 0.62 5.80 -6.87
C VAL A 94 -0.69 5.03 -6.97
N LYS A 95 -0.75 4.02 -7.82
CA LYS A 95 -1.91 3.13 -7.89
C LYS A 95 -1.70 1.90 -7.02
N THR A 96 -2.74 1.47 -6.31
CA THR A 96 -2.81 0.12 -5.76
C THR A 96 -2.77 -0.91 -6.89
N PRO A 97 -2.40 -2.17 -6.64
CA PRO A 97 -2.49 -3.19 -7.67
C PRO A 97 -3.94 -3.37 -8.12
N GLU A 98 -4.13 -3.43 -9.44
CA GLU A 98 -5.32 -4.06 -10.02
C GLU A 98 -5.20 -5.57 -9.80
N LEU A 99 -6.28 -6.20 -9.35
CA LEU A 99 -6.31 -7.63 -9.07
C LEU A 99 -7.37 -8.29 -9.93
N GLU A 100 -7.02 -9.39 -10.55
CA GLU A 100 -7.92 -10.20 -11.34
C GLU A 100 -8.18 -11.51 -10.58
N LEU A 101 -9.44 -11.75 -10.28
CA LEU A 101 -9.93 -12.99 -9.67
C LEU A 101 -10.69 -13.79 -10.72
N ARG A 102 -10.89 -15.06 -10.44
CA ARG A 102 -11.68 -15.93 -11.31
C ARG A 102 -12.73 -16.68 -10.49
N THR A 103 -13.95 -16.73 -10.99
CA THR A 103 -15.03 -17.55 -10.41
C THR A 103 -14.87 -19.00 -10.86
N GLN A 104 -15.45 -19.94 -10.11
CA GLN A 104 -15.50 -21.36 -10.48
C GLN A 104 -16.22 -21.60 -11.81
N ASP A 105 -17.12 -20.69 -12.19
CA ASP A 105 -17.79 -20.68 -13.50
C ASP A 105 -16.90 -20.16 -14.63
N GLY A 106 -15.64 -19.81 -14.33
CA GLY A 106 -14.64 -19.34 -15.29
C GLY A 106 -14.77 -17.88 -15.68
N GLN A 107 -15.58 -17.08 -14.97
CA GLN A 107 -15.71 -15.65 -15.21
C GLN A 107 -14.58 -14.88 -14.52
N PHE A 108 -14.09 -13.83 -15.16
CA PHE A 108 -13.08 -12.95 -14.59
C PHE A 108 -13.74 -11.80 -13.84
N LEU A 109 -13.20 -11.53 -12.65
CA LEU A 109 -13.60 -10.48 -11.74
C LEU A 109 -12.44 -9.53 -11.51
N THR A 110 -12.55 -8.28 -11.95
CA THR A 110 -11.50 -7.28 -11.75
C THR A 110 -11.80 -6.41 -10.53
N ILE A 111 -10.84 -6.36 -9.62
CA ILE A 111 -10.77 -5.37 -8.54
C ILE A 111 -9.97 -4.17 -9.06
N PRO A 112 -10.60 -3.00 -9.25
CA PRO A 112 -9.94 -1.84 -9.82
C PRO A 112 -8.83 -1.31 -8.91
N ALA A 113 -7.78 -0.81 -9.53
CA ALA A 113 -6.77 -0.02 -8.85
C ALA A 113 -7.35 1.32 -8.37
N ALA A 114 -6.94 1.74 -7.19
CA ALA A 114 -7.24 3.06 -6.64
C ALA A 114 -5.98 3.90 -6.51
N THR A 115 -6.14 5.21 -6.62
CA THR A 115 -5.05 6.15 -6.44
C THR A 115 -4.82 6.42 -4.96
N ILE A 116 -3.58 6.30 -4.54
CA ILE A 116 -3.08 6.61 -3.19
C ILE A 116 -1.93 7.61 -3.30
N GLU A 117 -1.84 8.54 -2.36
CA GLU A 117 -0.74 9.50 -2.31
C GLU A 117 0.35 8.97 -1.37
N LEU A 118 1.53 8.67 -1.92
CA LEU A 118 2.69 8.21 -1.15
C LEU A 118 3.74 9.32 -1.09
N GLY A 119 4.26 9.60 0.11
CA GLY A 119 5.26 10.64 0.30
C GLY A 119 5.71 10.78 1.76
N SER A 120 6.91 11.32 1.95
CA SER A 120 7.50 11.58 3.27
C SER A 120 7.04 12.93 3.81
N PHE A 121 6.05 12.98 4.73
CA PHE A 121 5.62 14.24 5.34
C PHE A 121 5.49 14.21 6.87
N LEU A 122 6.06 15.24 7.52
CA LEU A 122 5.71 15.72 8.87
C LEU A 122 4.96 17.07 8.73
N PRO A 123 4.08 17.43 9.68
CA PRO A 123 3.24 18.62 9.59
C PRO A 123 4.06 19.91 9.70
N ASN A 124 3.59 20.99 9.06
CA ASN A 124 4.09 22.34 9.28
C ASN A 124 2.94 23.27 9.65
N ALA A 125 3.22 24.26 10.50
CA ALA A 125 2.26 25.04 11.28
C ALA A 125 1.30 25.96 10.49
N GLU A 126 1.42 26.04 9.17
CA GLU A 126 0.60 26.91 8.33
C GLU A 126 0.11 26.12 7.12
N GLY A 127 -1.18 25.80 7.11
CA GLY A 127 -1.81 25.00 6.08
C GLY A 127 -1.74 25.68 4.72
N SER A 128 -0.87 25.20 3.83
CA SER A 128 -1.14 24.89 2.42
C SER A 128 0.16 24.61 1.65
N LYS A 129 0.14 23.51 0.87
CA LYS A 129 1.22 22.96 0.02
C LYS A 129 2.44 22.43 0.76
N HIS A 130 2.42 21.13 1.03
CA HIS A 130 3.54 20.38 1.58
C HIS A 130 4.76 20.43 0.65
N GLN A 131 5.81 21.14 1.06
CA GLN A 131 7.11 21.11 0.40
C GLN A 131 8.00 20.05 1.08
N PRO A 132 8.73 19.23 0.31
CA PRO A 132 9.68 18.27 0.88
C PRO A 132 10.81 19.03 1.59
N ARG A 133 11.06 18.70 2.86
CA ARG A 133 12.23 19.21 3.59
C ARG A 133 13.39 18.27 3.32
N ALA A 134 14.54 18.84 2.94
CA ALA A 134 15.80 18.09 2.88
C ALA A 134 16.13 17.46 4.25
N ASP A 135 16.97 16.43 4.25
CA ASP A 135 17.44 15.73 5.44
C ASP A 135 17.67 16.69 6.60
N ALA A 136 17.20 16.32 7.79
CA ALA A 136 17.43 17.12 8.99
C ALA A 136 18.94 17.28 9.17
N VAL A 137 19.45 18.47 8.86
CA VAL A 137 20.80 18.87 9.24
C VAL A 137 20.80 18.90 10.76
N LEU A 138 21.23 17.79 11.36
CA LEU A 138 21.45 17.73 12.80
C LEU A 138 22.45 18.84 13.12
N PRO A 139 22.16 19.74 14.07
CA PRO A 139 23.17 20.69 14.51
C PRO A 139 24.36 19.85 14.99
N ALA A 140 25.57 20.21 14.55
CA ALA A 140 26.77 19.53 14.98
C ALA A 140 26.75 19.48 16.51
N GLN A 141 26.72 18.27 17.07
CA GLN A 141 26.67 18.08 18.51
C GLN A 141 27.92 18.74 19.10
N SER A 142 27.73 19.65 20.05
CA SER A 142 28.84 20.37 20.67
C SER A 142 29.78 19.35 21.35
N HIS A 143 30.95 19.14 20.76
CA HIS A 143 31.99 18.27 21.31
C HIS A 143 32.49 18.75 22.68
N GLN A 144 32.31 20.04 22.98
CA GLN A 144 32.77 20.66 24.20
C GLN A 144 32.08 20.06 25.43
N GLN A 145 30.79 19.79 25.36
CA GLN A 145 30.04 19.21 26.48
C GLN A 145 30.44 17.75 26.75
N LEU A 146 30.77 17.01 25.70
CA LEU A 146 31.32 15.65 25.77
C LEU A 146 32.71 15.63 26.41
N LEU A 147 33.58 16.56 26.03
CA LEU A 147 34.92 16.69 26.61
C LEU A 147 34.85 17.07 28.09
N THR A 148 33.96 17.97 28.49
CA THR A 148 33.78 18.33 29.91
C THR A 148 33.35 17.12 30.74
N ASN A 149 32.38 16.33 30.25
CA ASN A 149 31.94 15.12 30.94
C ASN A 149 33.05 14.06 31.03
N LEU A 150 33.86 13.92 29.98
CA LEU A 150 35.02 13.03 29.99
C LEU A 150 36.03 13.44 31.07
N TRP A 151 36.38 14.72 31.14
CA TRP A 151 37.33 15.22 32.14
C TRP A 151 36.80 15.09 33.57
N ILE A 152 35.50 15.33 33.79
CA ILE A 152 34.85 15.08 35.08
C ILE A 152 34.94 13.60 35.44
N ALA A 153 34.63 12.70 34.52
CA ALA A 153 34.71 11.26 34.75
C ALA A 153 36.14 10.80 35.08
N ILE A 154 37.14 11.31 34.36
CA ILE A 154 38.56 11.06 34.63
C ILE A 154 38.95 11.57 36.02
N ALA A 155 38.53 12.80 36.37
CA ALA A 155 38.84 13.38 37.68
C ALA A 155 38.21 12.57 38.83
N VAL A 156 36.97 12.13 38.69
CA VAL A 156 36.31 11.25 39.67
C VAL A 156 37.06 9.93 39.81
N LEU A 157 37.48 9.32 38.70
CA LEU A 157 38.19 8.04 38.70
C LEU A 157 39.61 8.12 39.29
N LEU A 158 40.25 9.28 39.23
CA LEU A 158 41.56 9.53 39.85
C LEU A 158 41.45 9.90 41.34
N LEU A 159 40.29 10.41 41.79
CA LEU A 159 40.02 10.81 43.17
C LEU A 159 39.28 9.73 43.98
N SER A 160 38.76 8.70 43.33
CA SER A 160 38.21 7.47 43.94
C SER A 160 39.30 6.42 44.15
#